data_AF-A0A2D6MBY8-F1
#
_entry.id   AF-A0A2D6MBY8-F1
#
_cell.length_a   1.000
_cell.length_b   1.000
_cell.length_c   1.000
_cell.angle_alpha   90.00
_cell.angle_beta   90.00
_cell.angle_gamma   90.00
#
_symmetry.space_group_name_H-M   'P 1'
#
loop_
_entity.id
_entity.type
_entity.pdbx_description
1 polymer ?
#
loop_
_entity_poly.entity_id
_entity_poly.type
_entity_poly.pdbx_seq_one_letter_code
_entity_poly.pdbx_strand_id
1 'polypeptide(L)'
;MYTTIKEVSDGNRALNVSVTPVVDYRGVLVCPDGYGDFSSADGEGEPILLEICEGKLRLVIWGDINKEDPTHIIDLEGAREDKRKDEP
;
A
#
# COMPACT_ATOMS: atom_id res chain seq x y z
N MET A 1 11.62 0.09 -11.71
CA MET A 1 12.43 -0.61 -10.69
C MET A 1 11.46 -1.45 -9.88
N TYR A 2 11.71 -2.74 -9.70
CA TYR A 2 10.89 -3.61 -8.87
C TYR A 2 11.74 -4.15 -7.72
N THR A 3 11.09 -4.53 -6.63
CA THR A 3 11.73 -5.23 -5.51
C THR A 3 10.95 -6.49 -5.19
N THR A 4 11.50 -7.40 -4.38
CA THR A 4 10.80 -8.60 -3.94
C THR A 4 10.60 -8.53 -2.44
N ILE A 5 9.35 -8.53 -2.00
CA ILE A 5 8.98 -8.73 -0.60
C ILE A 5 9.02 -10.23 -0.33
N LYS A 6 9.79 -10.61 0.67
CA LYS A 6 9.89 -12.00 1.12
C LYS A 6 9.13 -12.17 2.42
N GLU A 7 8.49 -13.31 2.56
CA GLU A 7 7.90 -13.74 3.82
C GLU A 7 8.95 -13.65 4.95
N VAL A 8 8.56 -13.03 6.05
CA VAL A 8 9.35 -13.01 7.28
C VAL A 8 8.84 -14.17 8.14
N SER A 9 9.31 -15.40 7.87
CA SER A 9 8.98 -16.57 8.70
C SER A 9 10.18 -17.47 8.94
N ASP A 10 10.20 -18.12 10.11
CA ASP A 10 11.25 -19.02 10.58
C ASP A 10 11.10 -20.47 10.06
N GLY A 11 10.48 -20.66 8.89
CA GLY A 11 10.68 -21.89 8.13
C GLY A 11 9.45 -22.76 7.81
N ASN A 12 8.33 -22.20 7.36
CA ASN A 12 7.44 -23.03 6.53
C ASN A 12 6.66 -22.24 5.48
N ARG A 13 7.07 -22.46 4.22
CA ARG A 13 6.72 -21.73 2.99
C ARG A 13 7.37 -20.34 2.91
N ALA A 14 7.84 -19.98 1.72
CA ALA A 14 8.43 -18.69 1.43
C ALA A 14 7.56 -18.02 0.37
N LEU A 15 6.61 -17.19 0.80
CA LEU A 15 5.92 -16.29 -0.11
C LEU A 15 6.91 -15.22 -0.58
N ASN A 16 7.09 -15.12 -1.89
CA ASN A 16 7.88 -14.06 -2.51
C ASN A 16 6.94 -13.31 -3.44
N VAL A 17 6.75 -12.02 -3.19
CA VAL A 17 5.91 -11.15 -4.02
C VAL A 17 6.80 -10.09 -4.64
N SER A 18 6.87 -10.07 -5.97
CA SER A 18 7.47 -8.96 -6.71
C SER A 18 6.57 -7.75 -6.58
N VAL A 19 7.16 -6.58 -6.33
CA VAL A 19 6.43 -5.34 -6.09
C VAL A 19 7.06 -4.23 -6.90
N THR A 20 6.22 -3.55 -7.66
CA THR A 20 6.62 -2.38 -8.44
C THR A 20 6.04 -1.12 -7.80
N PRO A 21 6.87 -0.23 -7.25
CA PRO A 21 6.41 1.11 -6.92
C PRO A 21 6.22 1.93 -8.20
N VAL A 22 5.07 2.57 -8.32
CA VAL A 22 4.76 3.51 -9.42
C VAL A 22 4.51 4.88 -8.79
N VAL A 23 5.00 5.93 -9.43
CA VAL A 23 4.72 7.31 -9.01
C VAL A 23 3.96 8.00 -10.13
N ASP A 24 2.79 8.54 -9.81
CA ASP A 24 1.97 9.29 -10.76
C ASP A 24 1.41 10.57 -10.09
N TYR A 25 0.39 11.18 -10.71
CA TYR A 25 -0.23 12.40 -10.21
C TYR A 25 -1.12 12.18 -8.96
N ARG A 26 -1.51 10.94 -8.65
CA ARG A 26 -2.25 10.56 -7.44
C ARG A 26 -1.30 10.41 -6.26
N GLY A 27 -0.12 9.83 -6.47
CA GLY A 27 0.89 9.67 -5.42
C GLY A 27 1.86 8.54 -5.70
N VAL A 28 2.18 7.75 -4.67
CA VAL A 28 3.01 6.54 -4.77
C VAL A 28 2.12 5.32 -4.65
N LEU A 29 2.08 4.53 -5.71
CA LEU A 29 1.36 3.27 -5.76
C LEU A 29 2.32 2.12 -5.51
N VAL A 30 1.81 1.07 -4.89
CA VAL A 30 2.53 -0.17 -4.65
C VAL A 30 1.75 -1.28 -5.35
N CYS A 31 2.36 -1.87 -6.39
CA CYS A 31 1.71 -2.85 -7.26
C CYS A 31 2.39 -4.22 -7.06
N PRO A 32 1.84 -5.10 -6.21
CA PRO A 32 2.36 -6.45 -5.99
C PRO A 32 1.86 -7.40 -7.09
N ASP A 33 2.75 -8.17 -7.71
CA ASP A 33 2.38 -9.12 -8.76
C ASP A 33 1.36 -10.16 -8.25
N GLY A 34 0.26 -10.31 -8.99
CA GLY A 34 -0.84 -11.21 -8.63
C GLY A 34 -1.86 -10.62 -7.65
N TYR A 35 -1.74 -9.34 -7.31
CA TYR A 35 -2.70 -8.59 -6.51
C TYR A 35 -3.24 -7.42 -7.34
N GLY A 36 -4.52 -7.08 -7.18
CA GLY A 36 -5.17 -6.01 -7.95
C GLY A 36 -6.33 -5.41 -7.17
N ASP A 37 -7.10 -4.57 -7.85
CA ASP A 37 -8.31 -3.94 -7.35
C ASP A 37 -9.53 -4.40 -8.17
N PHE A 38 -10.73 -3.99 -7.75
CA PHE A 38 -12.00 -4.43 -8.35
C PHE A 38 -12.19 -3.97 -9.81
N SER A 39 -11.62 -2.82 -10.18
CA SER A 39 -11.96 -2.10 -11.41
C SER A 39 -10.91 -2.23 -12.51
N SER A 40 -9.71 -2.68 -12.16
CA SER A 40 -8.59 -2.88 -13.08
C SER A 40 -8.58 -4.29 -13.67
N ALA A 41 -7.92 -4.44 -14.83
CA ALA A 41 -7.62 -5.76 -15.37
C ALA A 41 -6.54 -6.47 -14.53
N ASP A 42 -6.52 -7.80 -14.57
CA ASP A 42 -5.49 -8.60 -13.91
C ASP A 42 -4.07 -8.15 -14.31
N GLY A 43 -3.24 -7.86 -13.32
CA GLY A 43 -1.86 -7.38 -13.50
C GLY A 43 -1.71 -5.87 -13.68
N GLU A 44 -2.81 -5.13 -13.83
CA GLU A 44 -2.83 -3.67 -13.98
C GLU A 44 -3.36 -2.96 -12.72
N GLY A 45 -3.83 -3.73 -11.72
CA GLY A 45 -4.44 -3.19 -10.51
C GLY A 45 -3.43 -2.72 -9.46
N GLU A 46 -3.89 -1.78 -8.62
CA GLU A 46 -3.04 -0.99 -7.73
C GLU A 46 -3.64 -0.95 -6.31
N PRO A 47 -3.56 -2.06 -5.54
CA PRO A 47 -4.32 -2.20 -4.31
C PRO A 47 -3.86 -1.30 -3.14
N ILE A 48 -2.76 -0.57 -3.30
CA ILE A 48 -2.15 0.28 -2.26
C ILE A 48 -1.70 1.61 -2.87
N LEU A 49 -2.18 2.71 -2.30
CA LEU A 49 -1.84 4.08 -2.69
C LEU A 49 -1.46 4.92 -1.47
N LEU A 50 -0.30 5.57 -1.52
CA LEU A 50 0.11 6.64 -0.60
C LEU A 50 -0.06 7.99 -1.30
N GLU A 51 -0.96 8.83 -0.79
CA GLU A 51 -1.30 10.11 -1.42
C GLU A 51 -1.47 11.25 -0.43
N ILE A 52 -1.48 12.48 -0.94
CA ILE A 52 -1.93 13.67 -0.21
C ILE A 52 -3.34 14.02 -0.72
N CYS A 53 -4.33 13.88 0.16
CA CYS A 53 -5.71 14.24 -0.16
C CYS A 53 -6.25 15.14 0.95
N GLU A 54 -6.93 16.22 0.58
CA GLU A 54 -7.47 17.21 1.53
C GLU A 54 -6.42 17.77 2.51
N GLY A 55 -5.17 17.89 2.04
CA GLY A 55 -4.06 18.42 2.84
C GLY A 55 -3.47 17.45 3.87
N LYS A 56 -3.82 16.15 3.80
CA LYS A 56 -3.32 15.12 4.71
C LYS A 56 -2.60 14.01 3.97
N LEU A 57 -1.51 13.51 4.55
CA LEU A 57 -0.89 12.28 4.07
C LEU A 57 -1.75 11.08 4.50
N ARG A 58 -2.17 10.24 3.56
CA ARG A 58 -2.96 9.03 3.85
C ARG A 58 -2.50 7.81 3.06
N LEU A 59 -2.69 6.64 3.64
CA LEU A 59 -2.52 5.34 2.98
C LEU A 59 -3.90 4.75 2.67
N VAL A 60 -4.19 4.53 1.40
CA VAL A 60 -5.43 3.95 0.88
C VAL A 60 -5.16 2.49 0.48
N ILE A 61 -6.02 1.58 0.93
CA ILE A 61 -5.86 0.13 0.72
C ILE A 61 -7.17 -0.49 0.22
N TRP A 62 -7.10 -1.13 -0.93
CA TRP A 62 -8.10 -2.07 -1.46
C TRP A 62 -7.67 -3.50 -1.10
N GLY A 63 -7.99 -3.93 0.12
CA GLY A 63 -7.56 -5.23 0.65
C GLY A 63 -8.46 -6.40 0.24
N ASP A 64 -9.54 -6.14 -0.48
CA ASP A 64 -10.48 -7.14 -1.00
C ASP A 64 -10.83 -6.78 -2.43
N ILE A 65 -10.38 -7.59 -3.39
CA ILE A 65 -10.58 -7.38 -4.82
C ILE A 65 -12.07 -7.39 -5.23
N ASN A 66 -12.97 -7.89 -4.37
CA ASN A 66 -14.40 -7.92 -4.64
C ASN A 66 -15.13 -6.65 -4.18
N LYS A 67 -14.41 -5.64 -3.68
CA LYS A 67 -14.96 -4.37 -3.23
C LYS A 67 -14.38 -3.22 -4.05
N GLU A 68 -15.27 -2.47 -4.69
CA GLU A 68 -14.91 -1.29 -5.49
C GLU A 68 -14.29 -0.18 -4.63
N ASP A 69 -14.90 0.10 -3.48
CA ASP A 69 -14.42 1.13 -2.57
C ASP A 69 -13.22 0.66 -1.72
N PRO A 70 -12.32 1.58 -1.30
CA PRO A 70 -11.22 1.24 -0.41
C PRO A 70 -11.72 0.60 0.88
N THR A 71 -11.13 -0.53 1.23
CA THR A 71 -11.43 -1.21 2.50
C THR A 71 -10.87 -0.45 3.71
N HIS A 72 -9.77 0.29 3.52
CA HIS A 72 -9.11 1.06 4.56
C HIS A 72 -8.55 2.35 4.00
N ILE A 73 -8.66 3.41 4.81
CA ILE A 73 -7.95 4.67 4.62
C ILE A 73 -7.35 5.03 5.98
N ILE A 74 -6.02 5.15 6.02
CA ILE A 74 -5.28 5.45 7.24
C ILE A 74 -4.73 6.88 7.14
N ASP A 75 -5.17 7.76 8.04
CA ASP A 75 -4.61 9.10 8.23
C ASP A 75 -3.23 8.99 8.89
N LEU A 76 -2.18 9.50 8.23
CA LEU A 76 -0.80 9.44 8.69
C LEU A 76 -0.34 10.71 9.42
N GLU A 77 -1.21 11.70 9.67
CA GLU A 77 -0.81 12.92 10.39
C GLU A 77 -0.31 12.65 11.82
N GLY A 78 -0.77 11.54 12.43
CA GLY A 78 -0.26 11.08 13.72
C GLY A 78 1.17 10.50 13.68
N ALA A 79 1.65 10.12 12.49
CA ALA A 79 2.99 9.55 12.27
C ALA A 79 4.06 10.63 12.00
N ARG A 80 3.68 11.91 11.97
CA ARG A 80 4.64 13.01 11.84
C ARG A 80 5.62 12.98 13.00
N GLU A 81 6.90 13.20 12.69
CA GLU A 81 7.97 13.14 13.71
C GLU A 81 7.77 14.19 14.81
N ASP A 82 7.15 15.33 14.49
CA ASP A 82 6.79 16.39 15.44
C ASP A 82 5.68 16.00 16.45
N LYS A 83 5.05 14.83 16.28
CA LYS A 83 4.10 14.23 17.22
C LYS A 83 4.74 13.22 18.18
N ARG A 84 6.03 12.91 18.02
CA ARG A 84 6.76 12.01 18.93
C ARG A 84 6.70 12.59 20.35
N LYS A 85 6.20 11.79 21.29
CA LYS A 85 6.26 12.12 22.72
C LYS A 85 7.59 11.60 23.25
N ASP A 86 8.26 12.41 24.07
CA ASP A 86 9.34 11.92 24.90
C ASP A 86 8.73 10.88 25.87
N GLU A 87 9.31 9.68 25.95
CA GLU A 87 8.89 8.69 26.95
C GLU A 87 9.10 9.28 28.36
N PRO A 88 8.17 9.05 29.29
CA PRO A 88 8.33 9.48 30.68
C PRO A 88 9.45 8.73 31.41
#